data_AF-A0A9D6LTJ6-F1
#
_entry.id   AF-A0A9D6LTJ6-F1
#
_cell.length_a   1.000
_cell.length_b   1.000
_cell.length_c   1.000
_cell.angle_alpha   90.00
_cell.angle_beta   90.00
_cell.angle_gamma   90.00
#
_symmetry.space_group_name_H-M   'P 1'
#
loop_
_entity.id
_entity.type
_entity.pdbx_description
1 polymer ?
#
loop_
_entity_poly.entity_id
_entity_poly.type
_entity_poly.pdbx_seq_one_letter_code
_entity_poly.pdbx_strand_id
1 'polypeptide(L)'
;MASPKRKEAPTDRTFLVSDISLLRQALGLTVLVRVGPGVRYREMKLQSPDRIVVDIPNSRLAVPPEQRQQKVNHSIVRTVRASQFQIDPAVSRIVLDVTSIPRYEIRSVPSGLEIRVLGGKP
;
A
#
# COMPACT_ATOMS: atom_id res chain seq x y z
N MET A 1 35.72 6.02 -9.87
CA MET A 1 34.95 7.28 -10.04
C MET A 1 33.53 7.01 -9.62
N ALA A 2 33.07 7.61 -8.51
CA ALA A 2 31.72 7.41 -8.00
C ALA A 2 30.79 8.45 -8.64
N SER A 3 29.74 7.99 -9.32
CA SER A 3 28.69 8.85 -9.87
C SER A 3 28.00 9.61 -8.74
N PRO A 4 27.62 10.89 -8.92
CA PRO A 4 27.01 11.66 -7.87
C PRO A 4 25.62 11.11 -7.56
N LYS A 5 25.37 10.78 -6.29
CA LYS A 5 24.00 10.62 -5.76
C LYS A 5 23.29 11.96 -5.96
N ARG A 6 22.39 12.02 -6.94
CA ARG A 6 21.55 13.18 -7.21
C ARG A 6 20.81 13.53 -5.91
N LYS A 7 21.15 14.66 -5.28
CA LYS A 7 20.30 15.29 -4.26
C LYS A 7 19.11 15.86 -5.01
N GLU A 8 18.02 15.10 -5.08
CA GLU A 8 16.76 15.60 -5.64
C GLU A 8 16.14 16.59 -4.65
N ALA A 9 15.81 17.79 -5.13
CA ALA A 9 15.08 18.79 -4.36
C ALA A 9 13.74 18.20 -3.87
N PRO A 10 13.20 18.61 -2.70
CA PRO A 10 11.89 18.16 -2.25
C PRO A 10 10.88 18.53 -3.32
N THR A 11 10.24 17.55 -3.94
CA THR A 11 9.09 17.83 -4.80
C THR A 11 7.97 18.25 -3.85
N ASP A 12 7.56 19.51 -3.90
CA ASP A 12 6.46 20.10 -3.09
C ASP A 12 5.07 19.50 -3.41
N ARG A 13 5.05 18.36 -4.12
CA ARG A 13 3.86 17.63 -4.51
C ARG A 13 3.52 16.64 -3.42
N THR A 14 2.48 16.96 -2.65
CA THR A 14 1.81 15.99 -1.79
C THR A 14 0.83 15.16 -2.61
N PHE A 15 0.96 13.84 -2.59
CA PHE A 15 0.02 12.92 -3.23
C PHE A 15 -1.24 12.71 -2.38
N LEU A 16 -2.36 12.38 -3.03
CA LEU A 16 -3.58 11.95 -2.34
C LEU A 16 -3.78 10.46 -2.57
N VAL A 17 -3.93 9.71 -1.48
CA VAL A 17 -4.44 8.34 -1.53
C VAL A 17 -5.96 8.43 -1.45
N SER A 18 -6.64 8.27 -2.58
CA SER A 18 -8.06 8.64 -2.73
C SER A 18 -9.03 7.46 -2.83
N ASP A 19 -8.54 6.26 -3.14
CA ASP A 19 -9.35 5.05 -3.21
C ASP A 19 -8.53 3.81 -2.89
N ILE A 20 -9.15 2.83 -2.25
CA ILE A 20 -8.59 1.49 -2.05
C ILE A 20 -9.63 0.46 -2.46
N SER A 21 -9.35 -0.19 -3.59
CA SER A 21 -10.21 -1.20 -4.19
C SER A 21 -9.61 -2.60 -4.07
N LEU A 22 -10.46 -3.61 -3.89
CA LEU A 22 -10.04 -5.01 -3.72
C LEU A 22 -10.50 -5.84 -4.92
N LEU A 23 -9.56 -6.33 -5.72
CA LEU A 23 -9.82 -7.26 -6.81
C LEU A 23 -9.50 -8.70 -6.38
N ARG A 24 -10.56 -9.49 -6.20
CA ARG A 24 -10.45 -10.92 -5.86
C ARG A 24 -10.30 -11.71 -7.15
N GLN A 25 -9.33 -12.62 -7.17
CA GLN A 25 -9.03 -13.46 -8.32
C GLN A 25 -8.98 -14.93 -7.88
N ALA A 26 -9.12 -15.85 -8.82
CA ALA A 26 -9.08 -17.29 -8.53
C ALA A 26 -7.79 -17.75 -7.82
N LEU A 27 -6.68 -17.03 -8.04
CA LEU A 27 -5.36 -17.33 -7.50
C LEU A 27 -4.79 -16.23 -6.60
N GLY A 28 -5.64 -15.37 -6.01
CA GLY A 28 -5.21 -14.43 -4.98
C GLY A 28 -6.03 -13.14 -4.90
N LEU A 29 -5.40 -12.09 -4.36
CA LEU A 29 -6.01 -10.79 -4.12
C LEU A 29 -5.10 -9.68 -4.65
N THR A 30 -5.66 -8.70 -5.34
CA THR A 30 -4.97 -7.46 -5.66
C THR A 30 -5.63 -6.30 -4.93
N VAL A 31 -4.84 -5.54 -4.17
CA VAL A 31 -5.25 -4.28 -3.56
C VAL A 31 -4.79 -3.17 -4.49
N LEU A 32 -5.74 -2.45 -5.06
CA LEU A 32 -5.48 -1.27 -5.89
C LEU A 32 -5.56 -0.03 -5.00
N VAL A 33 -4.49 0.76 -4.97
CA VAL A 33 -4.41 1.99 -4.20
C VAL A 33 -4.32 3.14 -5.19
N ARG A 34 -5.37 3.96 -5.29
CA ARG A 34 -5.38 5.12 -6.18
C ARG A 34 -4.56 6.24 -5.56
N VAL A 35 -3.48 6.59 -6.24
CA VAL A 35 -2.55 7.66 -5.85
C VAL A 35 -1.86 8.18 -7.10
N GLY A 36 -1.43 9.44 -7.09
CA GLY A 36 -0.89 10.08 -8.28
C GLY A 36 0.34 9.36 -8.88
N PRO A 37 0.58 9.50 -10.20
CA PRO A 37 1.65 8.80 -10.90
C PRO A 37 3.04 9.18 -10.35
N GLY A 38 3.97 8.23 -10.38
CA GLY A 38 5.34 8.44 -9.91
C GLY A 38 5.50 8.46 -8.38
N VAL A 39 4.47 8.03 -7.65
CA VAL A 39 4.55 7.87 -6.19
C VAL A 39 5.66 6.88 -5.81
N ARG A 40 6.34 7.15 -4.70
CA ARG A 40 7.28 6.20 -4.09
C ARG A 40 6.62 5.52 -2.89
N TYR A 41 7.05 4.30 -2.60
CA TYR A 41 6.59 3.56 -1.42
C TYR A 41 7.76 2.90 -0.68
N ARG A 42 7.53 2.54 0.58
CA ARG A 42 8.40 1.69 1.38
C ARG A 42 7.62 0.48 1.84
N GLU A 43 8.17 -0.70 1.60
CA GLU A 43 7.61 -1.98 2.04
C GLU A 43 8.27 -2.42 3.35
N MET A 44 7.48 -2.96 4.26
CA MET A 44 7.99 -3.68 5.42
C MET A 44 7.07 -4.86 5.78
N LYS A 45 7.67 -5.88 6.38
CA LYS A 45 6.97 -7.05 6.92
C LYS A 45 7.09 -6.98 8.44
N LEU A 46 5.97 -7.07 9.13
CA LEU A 46 5.95 -7.18 10.58
C LEU A 46 5.49 -8.58 10.97
N GLN A 47 6.02 -9.09 12.07
CA GLN A 47 5.58 -10.33 12.70
C GLN A 47 4.84 -10.01 13.99
N SER A 48 4.07 -10.97 14.51
CA SER A 48 3.34 -10.85 15.79
C SER A 48 2.39 -9.64 15.91
N PRO A 49 1.30 -9.55 15.13
CA PRO A 49 0.87 -10.47 14.06
C PRO A 49 1.49 -10.13 12.70
N ASP A 50 1.44 -11.11 11.80
CA ASP A 50 1.97 -11.00 10.43
C ASP A 50 1.23 -9.92 9.63
N ARG A 51 2.01 -8.98 9.09
CA ARG A 51 1.51 -7.82 8.33
C ARG A 51 2.43 -7.50 7.17
N ILE A 52 1.83 -7.17 6.03
CA ILE A 52 2.50 -6.44 4.95
C ILE A 52 2.11 -4.97 5.09
N VAL A 53 3.10 -4.10 5.17
CA VAL A 53 2.91 -2.67 5.35
C VAL A 53 3.54 -1.94 4.17
N VAL A 54 2.78 -1.03 3.58
CA VAL A 54 3.19 -0.17 2.48
C VAL A 54 3.01 1.28 2.90
N ASP A 55 4.13 1.93 3.18
CA ASP A 55 4.17 3.36 3.48
C ASP A 55 4.34 4.16 2.21
N ILE A 56 3.56 5.23 2.08
CA ILE A 56 3.56 6.15 0.96
C ILE A 56 3.99 7.51 1.52
N PRO A 57 5.27 7.90 1.40
CA PRO A 57 5.74 9.20 1.84
C PRO A 57 5.20 10.33 0.96
N ASN A 58 5.15 11.53 1.52
CA ASN A 58 4.61 12.73 0.87
C ASN A 58 3.17 12.52 0.39
N SER A 59 2.34 11.84 1.20
CA SER A 59 0.94 11.62 0.86
C SER A 59 -0.02 11.87 2.02
N ARG A 60 -1.22 12.33 1.66
CA ARG A 60 -2.36 12.47 2.55
C ARG A 60 -3.41 11.42 2.23
N LEU A 61 -3.96 10.83 3.29
CA LEU A 61 -5.06 9.89 3.19
C LEU A 61 -6.36 10.65 2.94
N ALA A 62 -7.01 10.37 1.82
CA ALA A 62 -8.28 10.98 1.41
C ALA A 62 -9.31 9.92 0.99
N VAL A 63 -9.16 8.68 1.46
CA VAL A 63 -10.12 7.60 1.22
C VAL A 63 -11.38 7.79 2.09
N PRO A 64 -12.56 7.35 1.60
CA PRO A 64 -13.77 7.28 2.41
C PRO A 64 -13.59 6.48 3.71
N PRO A 65 -14.26 6.84 4.82
CA PRO A 65 -14.11 6.16 6.11
C PRO A 65 -14.29 4.64 6.04
N GLU A 66 -15.25 4.15 5.25
CA GLU A 66 -15.55 2.73 5.04
C GLU A 66 -14.41 1.96 4.36
N GLN A 67 -13.54 2.66 3.61
CA GLN A 67 -12.38 2.04 2.96
C GLN A 67 -11.13 1.99 3.85
N ARG A 68 -11.14 2.71 4.99
CA ARG A 68 -9.98 2.74 5.92
C ARG A 68 -9.73 1.42 6.62
N GLN A 69 -10.74 0.57 6.72
CA GLN A 69 -10.62 -0.77 7.26
C GLN A 69 -11.62 -1.71 6.61
N GLN A 70 -11.14 -2.50 5.66
CA GLN A 70 -11.96 -3.42 4.88
C GLN A 70 -11.65 -4.85 5.30
N LYS A 71 -12.64 -5.57 5.85
CA LYS A 71 -12.52 -7.02 6.06
C LYS A 71 -12.49 -7.72 4.71
N VAL A 72 -11.58 -8.67 4.56
CA VAL A 72 -11.40 -9.40 3.32
C VAL A 72 -11.86 -10.84 3.55
N ASN A 73 -12.88 -11.28 2.82
CA ASN A 73 -13.21 -12.70 2.73
C ASN A 73 -12.14 -13.42 1.87
N HIS A 74 -10.99 -13.71 2.46
CA HIS A 74 -9.87 -14.37 1.79
C HIS A 74 -9.07 -15.17 2.82
N SER A 75 -8.60 -16.35 2.44
CA SER A 75 -7.96 -17.29 3.38
C SER A 75 -6.58 -16.83 3.90
N ILE A 76 -6.00 -15.80 3.29
CA ILE A 76 -4.68 -15.24 3.63
C ILE A 76 -4.81 -13.83 4.21
N VAL A 77 -5.30 -12.88 3.42
CA VAL A 77 -5.53 -11.50 3.85
C VAL A 77 -6.83 -11.42 4.65
N ARG A 78 -6.75 -11.01 5.91
CA ARG A 78 -7.91 -10.85 6.80
C ARG A 78 -8.52 -9.46 6.67
N THR A 79 -7.67 -8.43 6.60
CA THR A 79 -8.09 -7.03 6.60
C THR A 79 -7.12 -6.21 5.75
N VAL A 80 -7.64 -5.25 4.99
CA VAL A 80 -6.86 -4.14 4.42
C VAL A 80 -7.18 -2.88 5.20
N ARG A 81 -6.15 -2.20 5.70
CA ARG A 81 -6.27 -0.97 6.49
C ARG A 81 -5.53 0.17 5.81
N ALA A 82 -6.04 1.38 6.00
CA ALA A 82 -5.45 2.61 5.52
C ALA A 82 -5.51 3.68 6.60
N SER A 83 -4.38 4.31 6.88
CA SER A 83 -4.30 5.38 7.87
C SER A 83 -3.32 6.47 7.43
N GLN A 84 -3.51 7.67 7.97
CA GLN A 84 -2.46 8.69 7.99
C GLN A 84 -1.48 8.27 9.10
N PHE A 85 -0.35 7.69 8.71
CA PHE A 85 0.64 7.17 9.66
C PHE A 85 1.44 8.29 10.32
N GLN A 86 1.76 9.33 9.55
CA GLN A 86 2.48 10.51 10.04
C GLN A 86 1.90 11.77 9.39
N ILE A 87 1.80 12.86 10.16
CA ILE A 87 1.24 14.14 9.69
C ILE A 87 2.33 15.03 9.06
N ASP A 88 3.50 15.10 9.69
CA ASP A 88 4.63 15.90 9.22
C ASP A 88 5.98 15.18 9.45
N PRO A 89 6.73 14.84 8.38
CA PRO A 89 6.27 14.77 6.99
C PRO A 89 5.08 13.83 6.81
N ALA A 90 4.19 14.15 5.87
CA ALA A 90 2.98 13.38 5.63
C ALA A 90 3.28 11.98 5.06
N VAL A 91 2.77 10.94 5.72
CA VAL A 91 2.87 9.54 5.27
C VAL A 91 1.52 8.86 5.38
N SER A 92 0.99 8.34 4.28
CA SER A 92 -0.14 7.40 4.32
C SER A 92 0.38 5.97 4.38
N ARG A 93 -0.30 5.10 5.12
CA ARG A 93 0.08 3.70 5.31
C ARG A 93 -1.06 2.78 4.91
N ILE A 94 -0.74 1.80 4.07
CA ILE A 94 -1.62 0.68 3.75
C ILE A 94 -1.09 -0.55 4.49
N VAL A 95 -1.96 -1.28 5.20
CA VAL A 95 -1.60 -2.50 5.94
C VAL A 95 -2.50 -3.64 5.50
N LEU A 96 -1.89 -4.76 5.10
CA LEU A 96 -2.59 -6.02 4.91
C LEU A 96 -2.30 -6.88 6.15
N ASP A 97 -3.33 -7.12 6.96
CA ASP A 97 -3.26 -8.10 8.04
C ASP A 97 -3.40 -9.49 7.43
N VAL A 98 -2.40 -10.35 7.61
CA VAL A 98 -2.35 -11.66 6.95
C VAL A 98 -2.25 -12.80 7.97
N THR A 99 -2.69 -14.00 7.60
CA THR A 99 -2.56 -15.22 8.42
C THR A 99 -1.13 -15.72 8.50
N SER A 100 -0.39 -15.59 7.39
CA SER A 100 1.05 -15.81 7.27
C SER A 100 1.57 -14.95 6.12
N ILE A 101 2.85 -14.56 6.14
CA ILE A 101 3.44 -13.76 5.05
C ILE A 101 3.45 -14.56 3.72
N PRO A 102 2.65 -14.17 2.71
CA PRO A 102 2.59 -14.86 1.43
C PRO A 102 3.71 -14.39 0.49
N ARG A 103 3.79 -15.01 -0.69
CA ARG A 103 4.42 -14.34 -1.85
C ARG A 103 3.51 -13.19 -2.30
N TYR A 104 4.09 -12.04 -2.54
CA TYR A 104 3.38 -10.88 -3.07
C TYR A 104 4.29 -10.04 -3.95
N GLU A 105 3.67 -9.14 -4.69
CA GLU A 105 4.34 -8.19 -5.56
C GLU A 105 3.69 -6.81 -5.39
N ILE A 106 4.50 -5.76 -5.40
CA ILE A 106 4.01 -4.38 -5.42
C ILE A 106 4.50 -3.73 -6.71
N ARG A 107 3.57 -3.16 -7.48
CA ARG A 107 3.89 -2.44 -8.72
C ARG A 107 3.38 -1.02 -8.65
N SER A 108 4.19 -0.08 -9.10
CA SER A 108 3.74 1.27 -9.43
C SER A 108 3.20 1.27 -10.85
N VAL A 109 1.95 1.69 -11.01
CA VAL A 109 1.24 1.80 -12.28
C VAL A 109 0.76 3.24 -12.46
N PRO A 110 0.36 3.69 -13.66
CA PRO A 110 -0.09 5.07 -13.87
C PRO A 110 -1.25 5.51 -12.95
N SER A 111 -2.10 4.57 -12.53
CA SER A 111 -3.23 4.80 -11.63
C SER A 111 -2.89 4.78 -10.12
N GLY A 112 -1.67 4.39 -9.75
CA GLY A 112 -1.21 4.32 -8.35
C GLY A 112 -0.36 3.10 -8.04
N LEU A 113 -0.73 2.36 -6.99
CA LEU A 113 -0.03 1.13 -6.58
C LEU A 113 -0.95 -0.08 -6.69
N GLU A 114 -0.40 -1.20 -7.16
CA GLU A 114 -1.04 -2.52 -7.12
C GLU A 114 -0.26 -3.41 -6.15
N ILE A 115 -0.90 -3.87 -5.09
CA ILE A 115 -0.34 -4.84 -4.13
C ILE A 115 -1.00 -6.17 -4.40
N ARG A 116 -0.28 -7.07 -5.08
CA ARG A 116 -0.78 -8.39 -5.48
C ARG A 116 -0.30 -9.45 -4.50
N VAL A 117 -1.23 -10.04 -3.77
CA VAL A 117 -1.00 -11.23 -2.94
C VAL A 117 -1.27 -12.48 -3.78
N LEU A 118 -0.28 -13.37 -3.83
CA LEU A 118 -0.35 -14.61 -4.61
C LEU A 118 -0.85 -15.76 -3.75
N GLY A 119 -1.79 -16.53 -4.30
CA GLY A 119 -2.42 -17.66 -3.63
C GLY A 119 -3.50 -17.24 -2.63
N GLY A 120 -4.07 -18.25 -1.97
CA GLY A 120 -5.26 -18.09 -1.13
C GLY A 120 -6.56 -18.20 -1.93
N LYS A 121 -7.63 -18.52 -1.22
CA LYS A 121 -8.98 -18.64 -1.78
C LYS A 121 -9.85 -17.52 -1.24
N PRO A 122 -10.89 -17.08 -1.99
CA PRO A 122 -11.96 -16.25 -1.45
C PRO A 122 -12.62 -16.86 -0.21
#